data_AF-A0AAU0W9I3-F1
#
_entry.id   AF-A0AAU0W9I3-F1
#
_cell.length_a   1.000
_cell.length_b   1.000
_cell.length_c   1.000
_cell.angle_alpha   90.00
_cell.angle_beta   90.00
_cell.angle_gamma   90.00
#
_symmetry.space_group_name_H-M   'P 1'
#
loop_
_entity.id
_entity.type
_entity.pdbx_description
1 polymer ?
#
loop_
_entity_poly.entity_id
_entity_poly.type
_entity_poly.pdbx_seq_one_letter_code
_entity_poly.pdbx_strand_id
1 'polypeptide(L)'
;MPLVAVPSVAVAAPRRASRVTTETIDADGVKGITDASYDSLFSGGNAEQGVAALIAAGAVKVNDVPVPTVTSSGEYSADRLDINGGSALWENADGTWSYNVQILLQGSNESYADAVVDFVNAVTLMRGISYRLTLTDGVVTAIDATVKDVAFANTVSRGRHVTTFTIVGRGDGSTDKPNPSTLSFPNANVKGRPRSQNVVLYWKDAEGWHLERAAGRDVTLGVSVDSSGNVTETVDGAAFTDSRLTLQYSEPWNRPTQPFRAMSWMGENNVPAIQWFATPGVTVGFSRGAGGRPALAAAVTKAEIALDTVAVSSAGDGSDVTADKMWVTQAYHDIFAKAVADARSELDDDGATDDEYEGALYRLAQAYGGQTGDRFSWLENTYFGSGDDYGFGTPFDTGYNGTGFWTYAQAHLGTE
;
A
#
# COMPACT_ATOMS: atom_id res chain seq x y z
N MET A 1 -87.66 17.29 14.45
CA MET A 1 -86.28 17.80 14.33
C MET A 1 -85.42 16.66 13.81
N PRO A 2 -84.77 16.77 12.64
CA PRO A 2 -83.91 15.71 12.14
C PRO A 2 -82.57 15.74 12.89
N LEU A 3 -82.09 14.57 13.29
CA LEU A 3 -80.77 14.37 13.87
C LEU A 3 -79.71 14.70 12.81
N VAL A 4 -78.93 15.75 13.07
CA VAL A 4 -77.76 16.10 12.27
C VAL A 4 -76.69 15.06 12.53
N ALA A 5 -76.32 14.31 11.48
CA ALA A 5 -75.24 13.34 11.54
C ALA A 5 -73.91 14.06 11.82
N VAL A 6 -73.23 13.66 12.89
CA VAL A 6 -71.91 14.19 13.24
C VAL A 6 -70.88 13.57 12.28
N PRO A 7 -70.05 14.38 11.59
CA PRO A 7 -69.05 13.85 10.68
C PRO A 7 -68.04 12.99 11.45
N SER A 8 -67.85 11.76 10.96
CA SER A 8 -66.82 10.85 11.45
C SER A 8 -65.45 11.50 11.29
N VAL A 9 -64.77 11.73 12.41
CA VAL A 9 -63.36 12.17 12.42
C VAL A 9 -62.54 10.98 11.93
N ALA A 10 -62.09 11.03 10.69
CA ALA A 10 -61.16 10.06 10.14
C ALA A 10 -59.88 10.09 10.98
N VAL A 11 -59.66 9.03 11.76
CA VAL A 11 -58.41 8.83 12.51
C VAL A 11 -57.30 8.70 11.48
N ALA A 12 -56.37 9.65 11.47
CA ALA A 12 -55.22 9.62 10.58
C ALA A 12 -54.50 8.27 10.75
N ALA A 13 -54.30 7.56 9.64
CA ALA A 13 -53.56 6.30 9.65
C ALA A 13 -52.20 6.53 10.32
N PRO A 14 -51.75 5.62 11.20
CA PRO A 14 -50.48 5.78 11.91
C PRO A 14 -49.36 5.98 10.88
N ARG A 15 -48.61 7.08 11.02
CA ARG A 15 -47.39 7.32 10.24
C ARG A 15 -46.46 6.12 10.43
N ARG A 16 -46.14 5.44 9.34
CA ARG A 16 -45.15 4.36 9.35
C ARG A 16 -43.83 4.93 9.85
N ALA A 17 -43.25 4.32 10.88
CA ALA A 17 -41.93 4.70 11.36
C ALA A 17 -40.92 4.52 10.22
N SER A 18 -40.07 5.52 9.99
CA SER A 18 -38.99 5.44 9.01
C SER A 18 -38.08 4.26 9.32
N ARG A 19 -37.72 3.52 8.27
CA ARG A 19 -36.82 2.37 8.38
C ARG A 19 -35.39 2.85 8.18
N VAL A 20 -34.56 2.67 9.21
CA VAL A 20 -33.12 2.93 9.12
C VAL A 20 -32.38 1.61 8.87
N THR A 21 -31.51 1.59 7.86
CA THR A 21 -30.64 0.46 7.53
C THR A 21 -29.22 0.94 7.30
N THR A 22 -28.25 0.02 7.37
CA THR A 22 -26.86 0.29 7.02
C THR A 22 -26.41 -0.63 5.91
N GLU A 23 -25.63 -0.11 4.97
CA GLU A 23 -25.02 -0.85 3.89
C GLU A 23 -23.50 -0.61 3.92
N THR A 24 -22.71 -1.67 3.77
CA THR A 24 -21.25 -1.58 3.68
C THR A 24 -20.83 -1.85 2.25
N ILE A 25 -20.02 -0.96 1.69
CA ILE A 25 -19.49 -1.07 0.34
C ILE A 25 -17.97 -1.18 0.42
N ASP A 26 -17.42 -2.16 -0.28
CA ASP A 26 -15.98 -2.29 -0.49
C ASP A 26 -15.58 -1.45 -1.71
N ALA A 27 -14.63 -0.54 -1.54
CA ALA A 27 -14.16 0.31 -2.62
C ALA A 27 -13.38 -0.52 -3.66
N ASP A 28 -13.75 -0.40 -4.93
CA ASP A 28 -13.20 -1.20 -6.04
C ASP A 28 -12.06 -0.51 -6.80
N GLY A 29 -11.82 0.78 -6.54
CA GLY A 29 -10.82 1.57 -7.26
C GLY A 29 -11.32 2.17 -8.58
N VAL A 30 -12.59 1.97 -8.93
CA VAL A 30 -13.21 2.38 -10.20
C VAL A 30 -14.30 3.40 -9.95
N LYS A 31 -15.20 3.17 -8.99
CA LYS A 31 -16.37 4.01 -8.74
C LYS A 31 -16.35 4.59 -7.34
N GLY A 32 -16.28 5.91 -7.26
CA GLY A 32 -16.45 6.63 -6.01
C GLY A 32 -17.91 6.93 -5.74
N ILE A 33 -18.22 7.39 -4.54
CA ILE A 33 -19.59 7.65 -4.10
C ILE A 33 -20.30 8.74 -4.89
N THR A 34 -19.58 9.56 -5.67
CA THR A 34 -20.17 10.55 -6.58
C THR A 34 -20.46 10.02 -7.99
N ASP A 35 -20.10 8.77 -8.30
CA ASP A 35 -20.41 8.13 -9.58
C ASP A 35 -21.93 8.03 -9.80
N ALA A 36 -22.39 8.28 -11.02
CA ALA A 36 -23.81 8.29 -11.37
C ALA A 36 -24.55 6.98 -11.06
N SER A 37 -23.84 5.84 -10.93
CA SER A 37 -24.46 4.59 -10.49
C SER A 37 -24.98 4.62 -9.04
N TYR A 38 -24.60 5.62 -8.25
CA TYR A 38 -25.14 5.86 -6.90
C TYR A 38 -26.29 6.87 -6.87
N ASP A 39 -26.64 7.53 -7.98
CA ASP A 39 -27.64 8.61 -8.05
C ASP A 39 -28.97 8.25 -7.38
N SER A 40 -29.44 7.01 -7.57
CA SER A 40 -30.72 6.54 -7.02
C SER A 40 -30.74 6.43 -5.49
N LEU A 41 -29.58 6.47 -4.83
CA LEU A 41 -29.47 6.40 -3.38
C LEU A 41 -29.63 7.76 -2.71
N PHE A 42 -29.61 8.87 -3.46
CA PHE A 42 -29.69 10.22 -2.93
C PHE A 42 -31.03 10.88 -3.28
N SER A 43 -31.56 11.69 -2.36
CA SER A 43 -32.90 12.28 -2.47
C SER A 43 -33.11 13.18 -3.70
N GLY A 44 -32.04 13.76 -4.23
CA GLY A 44 -32.05 14.58 -5.44
C GLY A 44 -31.84 13.81 -6.75
N GLY A 45 -31.59 12.50 -6.69
CA GLY A 45 -31.24 11.71 -7.87
C GLY A 45 -29.88 12.07 -8.47
N ASN A 46 -28.98 12.67 -7.68
CA ASN A 46 -27.62 13.01 -8.07
C ASN A 46 -26.68 12.77 -6.88
N ALA A 47 -25.71 11.88 -7.06
CA ALA A 47 -24.85 11.43 -5.99
C ALA A 47 -23.89 12.51 -5.50
N GLU A 48 -23.29 13.27 -6.42
CA GLU A 48 -22.38 14.37 -6.11
C GLU A 48 -23.04 15.46 -5.24
N GLN A 49 -24.21 15.96 -5.67
CA GLN A 49 -25.02 16.92 -4.91
C GLN A 49 -25.49 16.33 -3.57
N GLY A 50 -25.83 15.04 -3.56
CA GLY A 50 -26.21 14.33 -2.35
C GLY A 50 -25.07 14.29 -1.33
N VAL A 51 -23.85 13.96 -1.75
CA VAL A 51 -22.64 13.98 -0.92
C VAL A 51 -22.37 15.38 -0.39
N ALA A 52 -22.42 16.41 -1.25
CA ALA A 52 -22.26 17.80 -0.83
C ALA A 52 -23.28 18.19 0.26
N ALA A 53 -24.54 17.78 0.11
CA ALA A 53 -25.59 18.02 1.11
C ALA A 53 -25.33 17.30 2.44
N LEU A 54 -24.81 16.05 2.40
CA LEU A 54 -24.44 15.31 3.60
C LEU A 54 -23.25 15.95 4.32
N ILE A 55 -22.26 16.44 3.58
CA ILE A 55 -21.12 17.18 4.14
C ILE A 55 -21.63 18.45 4.84
N ALA A 56 -22.48 19.25 4.18
CA ALA A 56 -23.07 20.45 4.78
C ALA A 56 -23.89 20.13 6.04
N ALA A 57 -24.49 18.93 6.13
CA ALA A 57 -25.22 18.46 7.30
C ALA A 57 -24.33 17.86 8.41
N GLY A 58 -23.01 17.77 8.21
CA GLY A 58 -22.08 17.12 9.15
C GLY A 58 -22.28 15.60 9.25
N ALA A 59 -22.85 14.99 8.22
CA ALA A 59 -23.21 13.58 8.18
C ALA A 59 -22.16 12.69 7.49
N VAL A 60 -20.95 13.21 7.26
CA VAL A 60 -19.83 12.48 6.67
C VAL A 60 -18.67 12.41 7.64
N LYS A 61 -18.13 11.21 7.83
CA LYS A 61 -16.98 10.96 8.71
C LYS A 61 -15.94 10.08 8.02
N VAL A 62 -14.67 10.32 8.36
CA VAL A 62 -13.56 9.46 8.01
C VAL A 62 -12.82 9.12 9.30
N ASN A 63 -12.68 7.82 9.60
CA ASN A 63 -12.15 7.32 10.87
C ASN A 63 -12.84 7.98 12.09
N ASP A 64 -14.16 8.04 12.09
CA ASP A 64 -14.99 8.72 13.09
C ASP A 64 -14.71 10.21 13.31
N VAL A 65 -13.81 10.82 12.54
CA VAL A 65 -13.59 12.26 12.52
C VAL A 65 -14.57 12.89 11.54
N PRO A 66 -15.43 13.83 11.97
CA PRO A 66 -16.29 14.56 11.06
C PRO A 66 -15.47 15.28 9.99
N VAL A 67 -15.89 15.15 8.74
CA VAL A 67 -15.39 16.03 7.69
C VAL A 67 -15.76 17.48 8.08
N PRO A 68 -14.87 18.47 7.89
CA PRO A 68 -15.20 19.85 8.22
C PRO A 68 -16.49 20.30 7.53
N THR A 69 -17.14 21.33 8.06
CA THR A 69 -18.40 21.86 7.52
C THR A 69 -18.32 23.37 7.46
N VAL A 70 -19.01 23.98 6.49
CA VAL A 70 -19.20 25.43 6.49
C VAL A 70 -20.20 25.80 7.59
N THR A 71 -19.76 26.63 8.52
CA THR A 71 -20.58 27.16 9.61
C THR A 71 -21.52 28.25 9.09
N SER A 72 -22.48 28.66 9.92
CA SER A 72 -23.42 29.74 9.57
C SER A 72 -22.76 31.10 9.33
N SER A 73 -21.54 31.32 9.82
CA SER A 73 -20.74 32.53 9.57
C SER A 73 -19.97 32.48 8.24
N GLY A 74 -20.00 31.35 7.53
CA GLY A 74 -19.18 31.11 6.33
C GLY A 74 -17.76 30.64 6.63
N GLU A 75 -17.41 30.47 7.91
CA GLU A 75 -16.13 29.89 8.35
C GLU A 75 -16.19 28.35 8.33
N TYR A 76 -15.07 27.69 8.19
CA TYR A 76 -15.01 26.22 8.25
C TYR A 76 -14.89 25.76 9.71
N SER A 77 -15.49 24.61 10.05
CA SER A 77 -15.41 24.04 11.41
C SER A 77 -14.00 23.59 11.80
N ALA A 78 -13.11 23.41 10.81
CA ALA A 78 -11.68 23.25 10.95
C ALA A 78 -10.98 23.68 9.63
N ASP A 79 -9.77 24.21 9.74
CA ASP A 79 -8.86 24.54 8.63
C ASP A 79 -8.10 23.32 8.09
N ARG A 80 -8.20 22.19 8.79
CA ARG A 80 -7.52 20.94 8.48
C ARG A 80 -8.29 19.71 8.96
N LEU A 81 -8.20 18.62 8.20
CA LEU A 81 -8.59 17.28 8.62
C LEU A 81 -7.36 16.37 8.55
N ASP A 82 -7.01 15.75 9.68
CA ASP A 82 -5.91 14.80 9.77
C ASP A 82 -6.45 13.36 9.79
N ILE A 83 -5.93 12.50 8.92
CA ILE A 83 -6.24 11.07 8.88
C ILE A 83 -4.96 10.29 9.13
N ASN A 84 -4.99 9.37 10.10
CA ASN A 84 -3.83 8.57 10.51
C ASN A 84 -2.58 9.41 10.84
N GLY A 85 -2.80 10.63 11.37
CA GLY A 85 -1.74 11.57 11.75
C GLY A 85 -1.23 12.47 10.63
N GLY A 86 -1.60 12.23 9.36
CA GLY A 86 -1.24 13.09 8.24
C GLY A 86 -2.38 14.02 7.79
N SER A 87 -2.03 15.20 7.31
CA SER A 87 -2.98 16.14 6.69
C SER A 87 -3.64 15.51 5.46
N ALA A 88 -4.95 15.36 5.50
CA ALA A 88 -5.74 14.73 4.43
C ALA A 88 -6.58 15.76 3.64
N LEU A 89 -6.99 16.84 4.29
CA LEU A 89 -7.65 18.00 3.68
C LEU A 89 -7.17 19.25 4.41
N TRP A 90 -6.72 20.28 3.71
CA TRP A 90 -6.20 21.50 4.33
C TRP A 90 -6.35 22.73 3.43
N GLU A 91 -6.45 23.89 4.07
CA GLU A 91 -6.35 25.19 3.40
C GLU A 91 -4.88 25.56 3.14
N ASN A 92 -4.57 25.97 1.92
CA ASN A 92 -3.26 26.47 1.53
C ASN A 92 -3.13 27.97 1.88
N ALA A 93 -1.91 28.48 1.93
CA ALA A 93 -1.64 29.88 2.26
C ALA A 93 -2.25 30.90 1.27
N ASP A 94 -2.60 30.47 0.07
CA ASP A 94 -3.26 31.29 -0.96
C ASP A 94 -4.80 31.21 -0.91
N GLY A 95 -5.37 30.50 0.07
CA GLY A 95 -6.82 30.31 0.25
C GLY A 95 -7.42 29.19 -0.61
N THR A 96 -6.62 28.51 -1.43
CA THR A 96 -7.04 27.29 -2.13
C THR A 96 -7.09 26.12 -1.15
N TRP A 97 -7.77 25.04 -1.53
CA TRP A 97 -7.89 23.84 -0.70
C TRP A 97 -7.25 22.64 -1.37
N SER A 98 -6.40 21.94 -0.62
CA SER A 98 -5.76 20.72 -1.07
C SER A 98 -6.28 19.52 -0.31
N TYR A 99 -6.33 18.38 -0.98
CA TYR A 99 -6.60 17.10 -0.35
C TYR A 99 -5.59 16.05 -0.79
N ASN A 100 -5.39 15.07 0.08
CA ASN A 100 -4.55 13.92 -0.17
C ASN A 100 -5.15 12.69 0.49
N VAL A 101 -5.63 11.77 -0.34
CA VAL A 101 -6.07 10.43 0.05
C VAL A 101 -5.06 9.41 -0.46
N GLN A 102 -3.83 9.49 0.06
CA GLN A 102 -2.76 8.50 -0.06
C GLN A 102 -2.33 8.08 -1.50
N ILE A 103 -1.02 8.03 -1.71
CA ILE A 103 -0.25 7.52 -2.87
C ILE A 103 -0.63 7.95 -4.30
N LEU A 104 -1.88 8.27 -4.67
CA LEU A 104 -2.26 8.66 -6.04
C LEU A 104 -3.53 9.53 -6.14
N LEU A 105 -4.29 9.71 -5.06
CA LEU A 105 -5.54 10.50 -5.09
C LEU A 105 -5.34 11.81 -4.33
N GLN A 106 -4.74 12.77 -4.99
CA GLN A 106 -4.51 14.11 -4.46
C GLN A 106 -4.94 15.16 -5.47
N GLY A 107 -5.36 16.30 -4.96
CA GLY A 107 -5.78 17.42 -5.78
C GLY A 107 -5.69 18.72 -5.02
N SER A 108 -5.74 19.80 -5.76
CA SER A 108 -5.90 21.16 -5.25
C SER A 108 -7.05 21.80 -6.00
N ASN A 109 -7.98 22.39 -5.28
CA ASN A 109 -9.14 23.07 -5.82
C ASN A 109 -9.18 24.52 -5.36
N GLU A 110 -9.79 25.37 -6.17
CA GLU A 110 -9.95 26.79 -5.84
C GLU A 110 -10.90 27.01 -4.65
N SER A 111 -11.80 26.06 -4.39
CA SER A 111 -12.80 26.16 -3.33
C SER A 111 -12.80 24.96 -2.38
N TYR A 112 -13.19 25.21 -1.13
CA TYR A 112 -13.43 24.17 -0.14
C TYR A 112 -14.53 23.20 -0.57
N ALA A 113 -15.62 23.71 -1.16
CA ALA A 113 -16.78 22.91 -1.52
C ALA A 113 -16.41 21.81 -2.54
N ASP A 114 -15.55 22.15 -3.51
CA ASP A 114 -15.07 21.19 -4.49
C ASP A 114 -14.04 20.25 -3.86
N ALA A 115 -13.08 20.79 -3.10
CA ALA A 115 -12.05 20.00 -2.41
C ALA A 115 -12.62 18.92 -1.48
N VAL A 116 -13.68 19.24 -0.73
CA VAL A 116 -14.25 18.31 0.24
C VAL A 116 -15.06 17.20 -0.42
N VAL A 117 -15.79 17.50 -1.51
CA VAL A 117 -16.51 16.49 -2.30
C VAL A 117 -15.51 15.57 -2.99
N ASP A 118 -14.47 16.13 -3.62
CA ASP A 118 -13.39 15.37 -4.24
C ASP A 118 -12.64 14.50 -3.22
N PHE A 119 -12.36 15.03 -2.02
CA PHE A 119 -11.76 14.26 -0.94
C PHE A 119 -12.62 13.06 -0.55
N VAL A 120 -13.92 13.26 -0.28
CA VAL A 120 -14.82 12.16 0.08
C VAL A 120 -14.93 11.14 -1.05
N ASN A 121 -15.01 11.61 -2.29
CA ASN A 121 -15.01 10.75 -3.47
C ASN A 121 -13.71 9.93 -3.55
N ALA A 122 -12.55 10.57 -3.38
CA ALA A 122 -11.24 9.93 -3.37
C ALA A 122 -11.12 8.87 -2.25
N VAL A 123 -11.62 9.14 -1.04
CA VAL A 123 -11.71 8.15 0.04
C VAL A 123 -12.50 6.94 -0.42
N THR A 124 -13.70 7.14 -0.96
CA THR A 124 -14.57 6.02 -1.39
C THR A 124 -14.09 5.31 -2.66
N LEU A 125 -13.14 5.89 -3.39
CA LEU A 125 -12.41 5.26 -4.51
C LEU A 125 -11.21 4.42 -4.04
N MET A 126 -10.79 4.50 -2.79
CA MET A 126 -9.54 3.89 -2.36
C MET A 126 -9.68 2.37 -2.19
N ARG A 127 -9.22 1.63 -3.20
CA ARG A 127 -9.31 0.17 -3.17
C ARG A 127 -8.63 -0.42 -1.93
N GLY A 128 -9.36 -1.28 -1.20
CA GLY A 128 -8.89 -1.90 0.03
C GLY A 128 -9.45 -1.25 1.29
N ILE A 129 -10.29 -0.22 1.16
CA ILE A 129 -11.17 0.22 2.26
C ILE A 129 -12.59 -0.26 2.06
N SER A 130 -13.37 -0.17 3.13
CA SER A 130 -14.82 -0.22 3.09
C SER A 130 -15.38 1.08 3.67
N TYR A 131 -16.56 1.48 3.20
CA TYR A 131 -17.32 2.57 3.78
C TYR A 131 -18.77 2.14 4.00
N ARG A 132 -19.41 2.76 4.99
CA ARG A 132 -20.77 2.46 5.43
C ARG A 132 -21.70 3.60 5.07
N LEU A 133 -22.79 3.27 4.41
CA LEU A 133 -23.91 4.15 4.17
C LEU A 133 -24.99 3.89 5.22
N THR A 134 -25.49 4.96 5.85
CA THR A 134 -26.74 4.89 6.63
C THR A 134 -27.86 5.34 5.73
N LEU A 135 -28.90 4.52 5.60
CA LEU A 135 -30.06 4.81 4.75
C LEU A 135 -31.32 4.97 5.60
N THR A 136 -32.10 6.01 5.32
CA THR A 136 -33.45 6.21 5.86
C THR A 136 -34.45 6.07 4.72
N ASP A 137 -35.31 5.06 4.81
CA ASP A 137 -36.30 4.72 3.78
C ASP A 137 -35.68 4.54 2.37
N GLY A 138 -34.44 4.03 2.32
CA GLY A 138 -33.68 3.76 1.09
C GLY A 138 -32.84 4.94 0.57
N VAL A 139 -32.85 6.09 1.26
CA VAL A 139 -32.05 7.27 0.91
C VAL A 139 -30.87 7.40 1.86
N VAL A 140 -29.67 7.66 1.33
CA VAL A 140 -28.46 7.87 2.14
C VAL A 140 -28.60 9.14 2.97
N THR A 141 -28.37 8.98 4.27
CA THR A 141 -28.42 10.05 5.27
C THR A 141 -27.10 10.22 6.04
N ALA A 142 -26.13 9.30 5.88
CA ALA A 142 -24.78 9.47 6.40
C ALA A 142 -23.78 8.56 5.66
N ILE A 143 -22.52 8.98 5.65
CA ILE A 143 -21.38 8.24 5.09
C ILE A 143 -20.29 8.14 6.17
N ASP A 144 -19.89 6.93 6.53
CA ASP A 144 -18.76 6.68 7.43
C ASP A 144 -17.70 5.84 6.70
N ALA A 145 -16.50 6.37 6.48
CA ALA A 145 -15.39 5.63 5.87
C ALA A 145 -14.30 5.29 6.90
N THR A 146 -13.64 4.15 6.72
CA THR A 146 -12.44 3.80 7.51
C THR A 146 -11.23 3.66 6.59
N VAL A 147 -10.32 4.63 6.68
CA VAL A 147 -9.05 4.66 5.96
C VAL A 147 -7.97 3.97 6.80
N LYS A 148 -7.47 2.85 6.27
CA LYS A 148 -6.43 2.04 6.90
C LYS A 148 -5.10 2.18 6.16
N ASP A 149 -4.02 2.13 6.93
CA ASP A 149 -2.66 1.99 6.42
C ASP A 149 -2.20 0.54 6.60
N VAL A 150 -1.16 0.14 5.88
CA VAL A 150 -0.59 -1.21 5.91
C VAL A 150 0.81 -1.18 6.47
N ALA A 151 1.10 -2.13 7.35
CA ALA A 151 2.43 -2.35 7.90
C ALA A 151 2.78 -3.83 7.99
N PHE A 152 4.08 -4.12 8.05
CA PHE A 152 4.58 -5.43 8.41
C PHE A 152 4.96 -5.48 9.89
N ALA A 153 4.38 -6.40 10.64
CA ALA A 153 4.64 -6.53 12.07
C ALA A 153 5.89 -7.38 12.31
N ASN A 154 7.05 -6.76 12.50
CA ASN A 154 8.30 -7.51 12.76
C ASN A 154 8.28 -8.15 14.16
N THR A 155 8.15 -7.34 15.23
CA THR A 155 8.02 -7.87 16.60
C THR A 155 6.72 -7.45 17.26
N VAL A 156 6.14 -8.37 18.04
CA VAL A 156 4.90 -8.15 18.78
C VAL A 156 5.12 -8.41 20.26
N SER A 157 5.03 -7.37 21.08
CA SER A 157 5.10 -7.45 22.54
C SER A 157 3.73 -7.17 23.15
N ARG A 158 3.23 -8.10 23.97
CA ARG A 158 1.91 -7.97 24.62
C ARG A 158 2.08 -7.68 26.10
N GLY A 159 1.67 -6.48 26.51
CA GLY A 159 1.51 -6.11 27.90
C GLY A 159 0.08 -6.37 28.41
N ARG A 160 -0.13 -6.12 29.70
CA ARG A 160 -1.43 -6.29 30.37
C ARG A 160 -2.54 -5.41 29.76
N HIS A 161 -2.20 -4.21 29.31
CA HIS A 161 -3.17 -3.19 28.86
C HIS A 161 -2.97 -2.72 27.42
N VAL A 162 -1.76 -2.87 26.90
CA VAL A 162 -1.34 -2.37 25.60
C VAL A 162 -0.63 -3.50 24.87
N THR A 163 -0.87 -3.60 23.57
CA THR A 163 -0.03 -4.39 22.68
C THR A 163 0.84 -3.41 21.93
N THR A 164 2.14 -3.64 22.03
CA THR A 164 3.16 -2.83 21.40
C THR A 164 3.74 -3.61 20.23
N PHE A 165 3.85 -2.95 19.10
CA PHE A 165 4.45 -3.48 17.88
C PHE A 165 5.66 -2.65 17.57
N THR A 166 6.78 -3.33 17.33
CA THR A 166 7.85 -2.71 16.55
C THR A 166 7.51 -3.00 15.10
N ILE A 167 7.04 -1.97 14.42
CA ILE A 167 6.86 -1.99 12.98
C ILE A 167 8.20 -1.54 12.42
N VAL A 168 8.98 -2.47 11.87
CA VAL A 168 10.16 -2.05 11.12
C VAL A 168 9.64 -1.57 9.77
N GLY A 169 9.72 -0.26 9.60
CA GLY A 169 9.50 0.41 8.35
C GLY A 169 10.25 1.73 8.44
N ARG A 170 11.01 2.10 7.42
CA ARG A 170 11.64 3.42 7.42
C ARG A 170 10.52 4.46 7.29
N GLY A 171 10.34 5.23 8.36
CA GLY A 171 9.60 6.47 8.26
C GLY A 171 10.21 7.26 7.11
N ASP A 172 9.39 7.91 6.32
CA ASP A 172 9.83 8.81 5.24
C ASP A 172 10.50 10.08 5.78
N GLY A 173 10.78 10.14 7.09
CA GLY A 173 11.19 11.35 7.80
C GLY A 173 10.02 12.25 8.19
N SER A 174 8.76 11.88 7.88
CA SER A 174 7.58 12.63 8.33
C SER A 174 7.51 12.65 9.86
N THR A 175 7.41 13.85 10.42
CA THR A 175 7.14 14.09 11.84
C THR A 175 5.69 13.84 12.24
N ASP A 176 4.80 13.72 11.24
CA ASP A 176 3.35 13.78 11.45
C ASP A 176 2.75 12.38 11.63
N LYS A 177 3.46 11.35 11.15
CA LYS A 177 3.13 9.95 11.40
C LYS A 177 3.92 9.42 12.58
N PRO A 178 3.36 8.51 13.39
CA PRO A 178 4.06 8.00 14.55
C PRO A 178 5.39 7.34 14.13
N ASN A 179 6.47 7.70 14.83
CA ASN A 179 7.80 7.18 14.54
C ASN A 179 7.74 5.64 14.55
N PRO A 180 8.11 4.99 13.44
CA PRO A 180 7.90 3.55 13.24
C PRO A 180 8.64 2.68 14.24
N SER A 181 9.66 3.22 14.93
CA SER A 181 10.43 2.44 15.91
C SER A 181 9.54 1.75 16.96
N THR A 182 8.35 2.29 17.31
CA THR A 182 7.36 1.57 18.13
C THR A 182 5.95 2.17 18.01
N LEU A 183 4.96 1.40 17.50
CA LEU A 183 3.54 1.75 17.62
C LEU A 183 2.90 1.00 18.79
N SER A 184 2.08 1.71 19.59
CA SER A 184 1.38 1.11 20.73
C SER A 184 -0.12 1.26 20.56
N PHE A 185 -0.84 0.15 20.73
CA PHE A 185 -2.28 0.06 20.55
C PHE A 185 -2.92 -0.45 21.85
N PRO A 186 -4.01 0.19 22.33
CA PRO A 186 -4.81 -0.37 23.42
C PRO A 186 -5.26 -1.79 23.08
N ASN A 187 -5.18 -2.73 24.04
CA ASN A 187 -5.56 -4.13 23.76
C ASN A 187 -7.01 -4.28 23.26
N ALA A 188 -7.91 -3.38 23.66
CA ALA A 188 -9.30 -3.35 23.19
C ALA A 188 -9.43 -3.02 21.69
N ASN A 189 -8.43 -2.34 21.12
CA ASN A 189 -8.40 -1.87 19.74
C ASN A 189 -7.60 -2.81 18.81
N VAL A 190 -7.16 -3.97 19.31
CA VAL A 190 -6.38 -4.95 18.54
C VAL A 190 -7.24 -6.15 18.15
N LYS A 191 -7.41 -6.38 16.85
CA LYS A 191 -8.21 -7.46 16.27
C LYS A 191 -7.34 -8.53 15.59
N GLY A 192 -7.79 -9.79 15.63
CA GLY A 192 -7.17 -10.88 14.86
C GLY A 192 -5.88 -11.48 15.45
N ARG A 193 -5.46 -11.09 16.65
CA ARG A 193 -4.24 -11.58 17.35
C ARG A 193 -2.98 -11.58 16.46
N PRO A 194 -2.58 -10.41 15.91
CA PRO A 194 -1.42 -10.31 15.02
C PRO A 194 -0.15 -10.87 15.67
N ARG A 195 0.69 -11.50 14.88
CA ARG A 195 1.97 -12.08 15.29
C ARG A 195 3.10 -11.41 14.53
N SER A 196 4.34 -11.65 14.98
CA SER A 196 5.51 -11.39 14.16
C SER A 196 5.33 -11.98 12.76
N GLN A 197 5.82 -11.25 11.76
CA GLN A 197 5.73 -11.55 10.34
C GLN A 197 4.31 -11.57 9.77
N ASN A 198 3.37 -10.88 10.40
CA ASN A 198 2.05 -10.68 9.79
C ASN A 198 1.98 -9.30 9.15
N VAL A 199 1.30 -9.22 8.00
CA VAL A 199 0.81 -7.93 7.53
C VAL A 199 -0.36 -7.51 8.42
N VAL A 200 -0.34 -6.25 8.82
CA VAL A 200 -1.34 -5.64 9.69
C VAL A 200 -1.89 -4.37 9.06
N LEU A 201 -3.15 -4.09 9.37
CA LEU A 201 -3.84 -2.86 9.00
C LEU A 201 -3.97 -2.01 10.26
N TYR A 202 -3.67 -0.72 10.17
CA TYR A 202 -3.80 0.18 11.30
C TYR A 202 -4.45 1.50 10.89
N TRP A 203 -5.16 2.12 11.81
CA TRP A 203 -5.81 3.41 11.61
C TRP A 203 -5.99 4.12 12.94
N LYS A 204 -6.23 5.44 12.90
CA LYS A 204 -6.56 6.23 14.07
C LYS A 204 -7.97 6.80 13.92
N ASP A 205 -8.82 6.54 14.89
CA ASP A 205 -10.15 7.16 15.01
C ASP A 205 -10.30 7.90 16.36
N ALA A 206 -11.54 8.27 16.72
CA ALA A 206 -11.85 8.98 17.96
C ALA A 206 -11.50 8.19 19.24
N GLU A 207 -11.44 6.86 19.17
CA GLU A 207 -11.06 5.97 20.28
C GLU A 207 -9.54 5.74 20.35
N GLY A 208 -8.79 6.30 19.39
CA GLY A 208 -7.34 6.23 19.31
C GLY A 208 -6.86 5.33 18.17
N TRP A 209 -5.67 4.74 18.35
CA TRP A 209 -5.10 3.84 17.35
C TRP A 209 -5.70 2.45 17.43
N HIS A 210 -6.00 1.87 16.27
CA HIS A 210 -6.50 0.52 16.08
C HIS A 210 -5.55 -0.29 15.22
N LEU A 211 -5.61 -1.59 15.42
CA LEU A 211 -4.82 -2.55 14.68
C LEU A 211 -5.63 -3.80 14.38
N GLU A 212 -5.49 -4.30 13.17
CA GLU A 212 -6.11 -5.53 12.72
C GLU A 212 -5.07 -6.38 11.98
N ARG A 213 -5.02 -7.67 12.30
CA ARG A 213 -4.27 -8.62 11.47
C ARG A 213 -4.96 -8.73 10.11
N ALA A 214 -4.24 -8.47 9.02
CA ALA A 214 -4.76 -8.70 7.67
C ALA A 214 -5.13 -10.17 7.49
N ALA A 215 -6.19 -10.45 6.72
CA ALA A 215 -6.54 -11.83 6.40
C ALA A 215 -5.43 -12.42 5.51
N GLY A 216 -4.97 -13.62 5.83
CA GLY A 216 -3.93 -14.32 5.08
C GLY A 216 -4.46 -15.60 4.43
N ARG A 217 -3.97 -15.93 3.24
CA ARG A 217 -4.26 -17.19 2.54
C ARG A 217 -2.98 -17.74 1.93
N ASP A 218 -2.73 -19.03 2.09
CA ASP A 218 -1.63 -19.72 1.40
C ASP A 218 -1.90 -19.75 -0.11
N VAL A 219 -0.91 -19.38 -0.90
CA VAL A 219 -0.98 -19.24 -2.36
C VAL A 219 0.33 -19.69 -3.01
N THR A 220 0.28 -19.84 -4.33
CA THR A 220 1.46 -19.99 -5.18
C THR A 220 1.66 -18.72 -6.01
N LEU A 221 2.80 -18.07 -5.84
CA LEU A 221 3.20 -16.92 -6.66
C LEU A 221 3.84 -17.41 -7.96
N GLY A 222 3.35 -16.93 -9.08
CA GLY A 222 3.88 -17.22 -10.41
C GLY A 222 4.41 -15.97 -11.08
N VAL A 223 5.55 -16.09 -11.73
CA VAL A 223 6.08 -15.06 -12.62
C VAL A 223 6.41 -15.71 -13.96
N SER A 224 6.04 -15.03 -15.04
CA SER A 224 6.39 -15.46 -16.40
C SER A 224 6.83 -14.25 -17.21
N VAL A 225 7.75 -14.46 -18.14
CA VAL A 225 8.20 -13.41 -19.05
C VAL A 225 7.97 -13.89 -20.47
N ASP A 226 7.23 -13.10 -21.26
CA ASP A 226 6.99 -13.43 -22.65
C ASP A 226 8.21 -13.16 -23.54
N SER A 227 8.13 -13.53 -24.81
CA SER A 227 9.20 -13.31 -25.80
C SER A 227 9.54 -11.84 -26.04
N SER A 228 8.69 -10.91 -25.59
CA SER A 228 8.88 -9.47 -25.69
C SER A 228 9.49 -8.87 -24.40
N GLY A 229 9.75 -9.69 -23.39
CA GLY A 229 10.24 -9.23 -22.09
C GLY A 229 9.14 -8.75 -21.14
N ASN A 230 7.85 -8.91 -21.48
CA ASN A 230 6.77 -8.50 -20.58
C ASN A 230 6.63 -9.48 -19.43
N VAL A 231 6.75 -8.95 -18.21
CA VAL A 231 6.55 -9.72 -16.98
C VAL A 231 5.06 -9.82 -16.67
N THR A 232 4.57 -11.05 -16.48
CA THR A 232 3.23 -11.33 -15.99
C THR A 232 3.33 -11.94 -14.60
N GLU A 233 2.66 -11.31 -13.64
CA GLU A 233 2.60 -11.71 -12.23
C GLU A 233 1.26 -12.40 -11.96
N THR A 234 1.29 -13.53 -11.27
CA THR A 234 0.08 -14.30 -10.96
C THR A 234 0.08 -14.85 -9.54
N VAL A 235 -1.11 -15.04 -8.99
CA VAL A 235 -1.36 -15.72 -7.74
C VAL A 235 -2.30 -16.88 -8.02
N ASP A 236 -1.86 -18.10 -7.73
CA ASP A 236 -2.56 -19.35 -8.10
C ASP A 236 -2.92 -19.40 -9.60
N GLY A 237 -2.04 -18.85 -10.45
CA GLY A 237 -2.22 -18.78 -11.90
C GLY A 237 -3.22 -17.71 -12.38
N ALA A 238 -3.75 -16.87 -11.49
CA ALA A 238 -4.66 -15.78 -11.83
C ALA A 238 -4.04 -14.40 -11.56
N ALA A 239 -4.53 -13.36 -12.26
CA ALA A 239 -4.19 -11.98 -11.91
C ALA A 239 -4.71 -11.65 -10.50
N PHE A 240 -4.00 -10.78 -9.79
CA PHE A 240 -4.41 -10.29 -8.49
C PHE A 240 -4.64 -8.78 -8.53
N THR A 241 -5.39 -8.30 -7.55
CA THR A 241 -5.72 -6.89 -7.42
C THR A 241 -4.91 -6.29 -6.28
N ASP A 242 -4.06 -5.32 -6.59
CA ASP A 242 -3.35 -4.50 -5.60
C ASP A 242 -4.30 -3.49 -4.95
N SER A 243 -4.11 -3.27 -3.65
CA SER A 243 -4.70 -2.18 -2.87
C SER A 243 -4.20 -0.81 -3.32
N ARG A 244 -4.90 0.25 -2.93
CA ARG A 244 -4.40 1.63 -3.03
C ARG A 244 -4.14 2.23 -1.64
N LEU A 245 -3.89 1.39 -0.65
CA LEU A 245 -3.59 1.82 0.71
C LEU A 245 -2.13 2.26 0.82
N THR A 246 -1.83 3.09 1.83
CA THR A 246 -0.43 3.43 2.14
C THR A 246 0.32 2.20 2.65
N LEU A 247 1.36 1.83 1.92
CA LEU A 247 2.29 0.74 2.25
C LEU A 247 3.60 1.26 2.87
N GLN A 248 3.59 2.47 3.43
CA GLN A 248 4.80 3.18 3.86
C GLN A 248 5.63 2.39 4.87
N TYR A 249 4.98 1.69 5.80
CA TYR A 249 5.64 0.84 6.79
C TYR A 249 5.56 -0.65 6.44
N SER A 250 5.30 -0.97 5.18
CA SER A 250 5.54 -2.29 4.63
C SER A 250 6.91 -2.28 3.97
N GLU A 251 7.72 -3.30 4.25
CA GLU A 251 9.01 -3.42 3.61
C GLU A 251 8.85 -3.75 2.12
N PRO A 252 9.77 -3.29 1.25
CA PRO A 252 9.68 -3.51 -0.19
C PRO A 252 9.36 -4.96 -0.58
N TRP A 253 10.02 -5.92 0.06
CA TRP A 253 9.85 -7.35 -0.20
C TRP A 253 8.54 -7.96 0.31
N ASN A 254 7.66 -7.17 0.94
CA ASN A 254 6.30 -7.60 1.25
C ASN A 254 5.23 -6.84 0.46
N ARG A 255 5.59 -5.77 -0.26
CA ARG A 255 4.62 -4.96 -1.01
C ARG A 255 4.08 -5.73 -2.22
N PRO A 256 2.86 -5.47 -2.68
CA PRO A 256 2.39 -6.03 -3.94
C PRO A 256 3.35 -5.68 -5.10
N THR A 257 3.49 -6.59 -6.07
CA THR A 257 4.40 -6.53 -7.25
C THR A 257 5.91 -6.67 -6.96
N GLN A 258 6.42 -6.09 -5.88
CA GLN A 258 7.87 -6.02 -5.63
C GLN A 258 8.55 -7.39 -5.42
N PRO A 259 7.95 -8.37 -4.71
CA PRO A 259 8.49 -9.72 -4.58
C PRO A 259 8.60 -10.45 -5.92
N PHE A 260 7.68 -10.20 -6.86
CA PHE A 260 7.67 -10.85 -8.16
C PHE A 260 8.86 -10.44 -9.03
N ARG A 261 9.35 -9.21 -8.88
CA ARG A 261 10.58 -8.76 -9.54
C ARG A 261 11.79 -9.54 -9.03
N ALA A 262 11.92 -9.66 -7.71
CA ALA A 262 12.97 -10.45 -7.09
C ALA A 262 12.92 -11.92 -7.54
N MET A 263 11.71 -12.50 -7.56
CA MET A 263 11.46 -13.84 -8.09
C MET A 263 11.90 -13.98 -9.54
N SER A 264 11.48 -13.05 -10.41
CA SER A 264 11.85 -13.05 -11.83
C SER A 264 13.38 -13.09 -11.97
N TRP A 265 14.10 -12.17 -11.32
CA TRP A 265 15.55 -12.11 -11.42
C TRP A 265 16.26 -13.35 -10.89
N MET A 266 15.74 -13.89 -9.79
CA MET A 266 16.26 -15.11 -9.19
C MET A 266 15.83 -16.38 -9.92
N GLY A 267 14.96 -16.28 -10.93
CA GLY A 267 14.44 -17.44 -11.66
C GLY A 267 13.55 -18.30 -10.77
N GLU A 268 12.92 -17.70 -9.78
CA GLU A 268 11.96 -18.38 -8.92
C GLU A 268 10.58 -18.30 -9.57
N ASN A 269 9.92 -19.45 -9.67
CA ASN A 269 8.54 -19.54 -10.11
C ASN A 269 7.80 -20.56 -9.24
N ASN A 270 6.47 -20.43 -9.16
CA ASN A 270 5.62 -21.26 -8.31
C ASN A 270 6.05 -21.25 -6.83
N VAL A 271 6.33 -20.07 -6.29
CA VAL A 271 6.80 -19.90 -4.92
C VAL A 271 5.62 -19.98 -3.94
N PRO A 272 5.64 -20.88 -2.96
CA PRO A 272 4.66 -20.87 -1.87
C PRO A 272 4.77 -19.57 -1.06
N ALA A 273 3.64 -18.91 -0.83
CA ALA A 273 3.58 -17.68 -0.04
C ALA A 273 2.23 -17.57 0.67
N ILE A 274 2.12 -16.54 1.51
CA ILE A 274 0.88 -16.07 2.12
C ILE A 274 0.53 -14.75 1.42
N GLN A 275 -0.65 -14.70 0.80
CA GLN A 275 -1.24 -13.46 0.30
C GLN A 275 -2.05 -12.81 1.42
N TRP A 276 -1.81 -11.52 1.65
CA TRP A 276 -2.47 -10.74 2.69
C TRP A 276 -3.50 -9.78 2.09
N PHE A 277 -4.66 -9.63 2.73
CA PHE A 277 -5.79 -8.87 2.22
C PHE A 277 -6.26 -7.77 3.17
N ALA A 278 -6.61 -6.61 2.62
CA ALA A 278 -7.31 -5.56 3.36
C ALA A 278 -8.82 -5.82 3.43
N THR A 279 -9.39 -6.19 2.29
CA THR A 279 -10.78 -6.64 2.09
C THR A 279 -10.76 -7.87 1.18
N PRO A 280 -11.84 -8.68 1.12
CA PRO A 280 -11.86 -9.86 0.27
C PRO A 280 -11.45 -9.55 -1.18
N GLY A 281 -10.36 -10.18 -1.65
CA GLY A 281 -9.86 -10.00 -3.02
C GLY A 281 -8.96 -8.79 -3.27
N VAL A 282 -8.70 -7.94 -2.28
CA VAL A 282 -7.78 -6.80 -2.40
C VAL A 282 -6.48 -7.08 -1.63
N THR A 283 -5.39 -7.24 -2.37
CA THR A 283 -4.07 -7.63 -1.86
C THR A 283 -3.34 -6.43 -1.27
N VAL A 284 -2.79 -6.58 -0.07
CA VAL A 284 -1.94 -5.57 0.58
C VAL A 284 -0.48 -6.01 0.74
N GLY A 285 -0.20 -7.28 0.50
CA GLY A 285 1.18 -7.76 0.52
C GLY A 285 1.32 -9.27 0.45
N PHE A 286 2.56 -9.72 0.49
CA PHE A 286 2.96 -11.12 0.47
C PHE A 286 4.02 -11.39 1.54
N SER A 287 4.06 -12.62 2.03
CA SER A 287 5.18 -13.14 2.83
C SER A 287 5.38 -14.61 2.51
N ARG A 288 6.61 -15.10 2.47
CA ARG A 288 6.95 -16.51 2.26
C ARG A 288 6.92 -17.33 3.55
N GLY A 289 7.07 -16.66 4.71
CA GLY A 289 7.21 -17.36 5.99
C GLY A 289 8.37 -18.35 5.90
N ALA A 290 8.14 -19.61 6.30
CA ALA A 290 9.18 -20.65 6.30
C ALA A 290 9.80 -20.93 4.91
N GLY A 291 9.21 -20.44 3.82
CA GLY A 291 9.79 -20.48 2.47
C GLY A 291 10.90 -19.45 2.21
N GLY A 292 11.12 -18.48 3.10
CA GLY A 292 12.14 -17.43 2.95
C GLY A 292 13.56 -17.96 2.97
N ARG A 293 13.92 -18.80 3.95
CA ARG A 293 15.29 -19.36 4.07
C ARG A 293 15.70 -20.24 2.87
N PRO A 294 14.89 -21.21 2.42
CA PRO A 294 15.23 -22.02 1.24
C PRO A 294 15.39 -21.19 -0.03
N ALA A 295 14.55 -20.15 -0.20
CA ALA A 295 14.64 -19.23 -1.32
C ALA A 295 15.94 -18.42 -1.31
N LEU A 296 16.31 -17.86 -0.15
CA LEU A 296 17.59 -17.17 0.03
C LEU A 296 18.76 -18.10 -0.28
N ALA A 297 18.73 -19.35 0.19
CA ALA A 297 19.78 -20.33 -0.09
C ALA A 297 19.97 -20.57 -1.59
N ALA A 298 18.87 -20.77 -2.32
CA ALA A 298 18.91 -20.95 -3.78
C ALA A 298 19.45 -19.70 -4.50
N ALA A 299 19.00 -18.51 -4.08
CA ALA A 299 19.45 -17.24 -4.63
C ALA A 299 20.94 -17.00 -4.39
N VAL A 300 21.46 -17.28 -3.19
CA VAL A 300 22.89 -17.15 -2.88
C VAL A 300 23.72 -18.09 -3.76
N THR A 301 23.34 -19.36 -3.89
CA THR A 301 24.04 -20.30 -4.78
C THR A 301 24.07 -19.81 -6.23
N LYS A 302 22.93 -19.32 -6.75
CA LYS A 302 22.86 -18.74 -8.10
C LYS A 302 23.77 -17.52 -8.24
N ALA A 303 23.79 -16.64 -7.24
CA ALA A 303 24.57 -15.41 -7.26
C ALA A 303 26.08 -15.67 -7.16
N GLU A 304 26.52 -16.67 -6.38
CA GLU A 304 27.92 -17.12 -6.33
C GLU A 304 28.39 -17.64 -7.68
N ILE A 305 27.58 -18.46 -8.36
CA ILE A 305 27.89 -18.93 -9.73
C ILE A 305 28.02 -17.76 -10.71
N ALA A 306 27.13 -16.77 -10.60
CA ALA A 306 27.20 -15.57 -11.43
C ALA A 306 28.48 -14.74 -11.17
N LEU A 307 28.86 -14.60 -9.90
CA LEU A 307 30.09 -13.89 -9.50
C LEU A 307 31.34 -14.58 -10.05
N ASP A 308 31.39 -15.92 -10.01
CA ASP A 308 32.52 -16.70 -10.50
C ASP A 308 32.64 -16.69 -12.04
N THR A 309 31.57 -16.37 -12.76
CA THR A 309 31.50 -16.48 -14.23
C THR A 309 31.57 -15.14 -14.96
N VAL A 310 31.19 -14.03 -14.31
CA VAL A 310 31.24 -12.69 -14.91
C VAL A 310 32.68 -12.21 -15.03
N ALA A 311 33.06 -11.67 -16.18
CA ALA A 311 34.39 -11.08 -16.33
C ALA A 311 34.45 -9.69 -15.68
N VAL A 312 35.63 -9.30 -15.21
CA VAL A 312 35.89 -7.92 -14.81
C VAL A 312 36.73 -7.24 -15.89
N SER A 313 36.19 -6.18 -16.49
CA SER A 313 36.93 -5.37 -17.45
C SER A 313 37.96 -4.51 -16.73
N SER A 314 39.24 -4.70 -17.07
CA SER A 314 40.34 -3.88 -16.58
C SER A 314 40.33 -2.47 -17.18
N ALA A 315 39.76 -2.32 -18.38
CA ALA A 315 39.56 -1.03 -19.04
C ALA A 315 38.33 -0.27 -18.50
N GLY A 316 37.40 -0.96 -17.83
CA GLY A 316 36.15 -0.40 -17.32
C GLY A 316 35.08 -0.18 -18.40
N ASP A 317 35.40 -0.45 -19.67
CA ASP A 317 34.53 -0.26 -20.83
C ASP A 317 34.28 -1.56 -21.62
N GLY A 318 34.84 -2.68 -21.16
CA GLY A 318 34.65 -4.00 -21.77
C GLY A 318 35.49 -4.28 -23.00
N SER A 319 36.27 -3.31 -23.49
CA SER A 319 37.05 -3.46 -24.71
C SER A 319 38.11 -4.57 -24.61
N ASP A 320 38.48 -4.96 -23.39
CA ASP A 320 39.42 -6.03 -23.06
C ASP A 320 38.77 -7.40 -22.81
N VAL A 321 37.43 -7.48 -22.83
CA VAL A 321 36.68 -8.73 -22.66
C VAL A 321 36.17 -9.21 -24.01
N THR A 322 36.19 -10.53 -24.23
CA THR A 322 35.68 -11.12 -25.47
C THR A 322 34.17 -10.89 -25.60
N ALA A 323 33.70 -10.60 -26.82
CA ALA A 323 32.31 -10.20 -27.08
C ALA A 323 31.25 -11.26 -26.72
N ASP A 324 31.67 -12.51 -26.47
CA ASP A 324 30.83 -13.63 -26.03
C ASP A 324 30.74 -13.77 -24.49
N LYS A 325 31.40 -12.89 -23.72
CA LYS A 325 31.38 -12.90 -22.27
C LYS A 325 30.67 -11.67 -21.71
N MET A 326 29.93 -11.88 -20.62
CA MET A 326 29.50 -10.78 -19.77
C MET A 326 30.70 -10.17 -19.06
N TRP A 327 30.67 -8.86 -18.88
CA TRP A 327 31.64 -8.17 -18.04
C TRP A 327 30.98 -7.06 -17.23
N VAL A 328 31.63 -6.73 -16.13
CA VAL A 328 31.31 -5.60 -15.27
C VAL A 328 32.58 -4.81 -14.95
N THR A 329 32.45 -3.60 -14.42
CA THR A 329 33.57 -2.90 -13.81
C THR A 329 33.93 -3.55 -12.48
N GLN A 330 35.16 -3.34 -12.00
CA GLN A 330 35.57 -3.82 -10.67
C GLN A 330 34.63 -3.31 -9.56
N ALA A 331 34.20 -2.05 -9.65
CA ALA A 331 33.29 -1.47 -8.65
C ALA A 331 31.95 -2.21 -8.57
N TYR A 332 31.33 -2.54 -9.71
CA TYR A 332 30.09 -3.31 -9.72
C TYR A 332 30.28 -4.75 -9.26
N HIS A 333 31.40 -5.38 -9.63
CA HIS A 333 31.75 -6.71 -9.14
C HIS A 333 31.87 -6.72 -7.61
N ASP A 334 32.56 -5.73 -7.02
CA ASP A 334 32.75 -5.63 -5.57
C ASP A 334 31.43 -5.38 -4.83
N ILE A 335 30.55 -4.53 -5.38
CA ILE A 335 29.20 -4.30 -4.85
C ILE A 335 28.39 -5.60 -4.84
N PHE A 336 28.40 -6.34 -5.95
CA PHE A 336 27.67 -7.60 -6.06
C PHE A 336 28.25 -8.68 -5.14
N ALA A 337 29.58 -8.81 -5.08
CA ALA A 337 30.28 -9.70 -4.16
C ALA A 337 29.92 -9.39 -2.69
N LYS A 338 29.84 -8.11 -2.33
CA LYS A 338 29.38 -7.70 -1.00
C LYS A 338 27.94 -8.11 -0.74
N ALA A 339 27.02 -7.90 -1.69
CA ALA A 339 25.63 -8.31 -1.53
C ALA A 339 25.47 -9.83 -1.37
N VAL A 340 26.27 -10.63 -2.10
CA VAL A 340 26.35 -12.09 -1.93
C VAL A 340 26.84 -12.46 -0.53
N ALA A 341 27.91 -11.83 -0.06
CA ALA A 341 28.46 -12.08 1.28
C ALA A 341 27.48 -11.71 2.41
N ASP A 342 26.79 -10.56 2.29
CA ASP A 342 25.78 -10.14 3.25
C ASP A 342 24.59 -11.12 3.27
N ALA A 343 24.13 -11.57 2.10
CA ALA A 343 23.05 -12.55 1.98
C ALA A 343 23.43 -13.93 2.54
N ARG A 344 24.68 -14.36 2.32
CA ARG A 344 25.24 -15.58 2.93
C ARG A 344 25.30 -15.44 4.46
N SER A 345 25.75 -14.30 4.97
CA SER A 345 25.80 -14.04 6.41
C SER A 345 24.43 -14.11 7.06
N GLU A 346 23.39 -13.57 6.41
CA GLU A 346 22.01 -13.67 6.89
C GLU A 346 21.55 -15.14 6.90
N LEU A 347 21.82 -15.88 5.82
CA LEU A 347 21.42 -17.28 5.70
C LEU A 347 22.05 -18.20 6.76
N ASP A 348 23.29 -17.88 7.14
CA ASP A 348 24.07 -18.59 8.16
C ASP A 348 23.69 -18.17 9.59
N ASP A 349 22.90 -17.10 9.76
CA ASP A 349 22.34 -16.71 11.06
C ASP A 349 21.13 -17.59 11.41
N ASP A 350 21.31 -18.47 12.38
CA ASP A 350 20.24 -19.34 12.90
C ASP A 350 19.19 -18.57 13.73
N GLY A 351 19.47 -17.32 14.10
CA GLY A 351 18.55 -16.41 14.78
C GLY A 351 17.72 -15.55 13.84
N ALA A 352 18.07 -15.50 12.54
CA ALA A 352 17.37 -14.69 11.57
C ALA A 352 15.92 -15.14 11.36
N THR A 353 15.07 -14.15 11.14
CA THR A 353 13.64 -14.32 10.90
C THR A 353 13.34 -14.53 9.43
N ASP A 354 12.18 -15.09 9.11
CA ASP A 354 11.72 -15.24 7.72
C ASP A 354 11.68 -13.91 6.95
N ASP A 355 11.37 -12.81 7.65
CA ASP A 355 11.39 -11.46 7.07
C ASP A 355 12.80 -10.99 6.74
N GLU A 356 13.77 -11.28 7.60
CA GLU A 356 15.18 -10.97 7.34
C GLU A 356 15.71 -11.79 6.15
N TYR A 357 15.31 -13.07 6.03
CA TYR A 357 15.62 -13.87 4.86
C TYR A 357 15.00 -13.31 3.56
N GLU A 358 13.73 -12.87 3.60
CA GLU A 358 13.06 -12.23 2.46
C GLU A 358 13.71 -10.90 2.08
N GLY A 359 14.10 -10.09 3.07
CA GLY A 359 14.82 -8.85 2.86
C GLY A 359 16.21 -9.06 2.26
N ALA A 360 16.95 -10.06 2.72
CA ALA A 360 18.25 -10.44 2.15
C ALA A 360 18.10 -10.96 0.71
N LEU A 361 17.09 -11.79 0.46
CA LEU A 361 16.75 -12.27 -0.88
C LEU A 361 16.46 -11.09 -1.82
N TYR A 362 15.62 -10.15 -1.39
CA TYR A 362 15.28 -8.97 -2.18
C TYR A 362 16.50 -8.09 -2.47
N ARG A 363 17.34 -7.81 -1.46
CA ARG A 363 18.59 -7.06 -1.64
C ARG A 363 19.52 -7.73 -2.64
N LEU A 364 19.72 -9.05 -2.50
CA LEU A 364 20.54 -9.83 -3.42
C LEU A 364 19.96 -9.81 -4.83
N ALA A 365 18.64 -9.94 -4.97
CA ALA A 365 17.95 -9.87 -6.26
C ALA A 365 18.15 -8.52 -6.95
N GLN A 366 18.08 -7.42 -6.21
CA GLN A 366 18.32 -6.10 -6.77
C GLN A 366 19.79 -5.89 -7.19
N ALA A 367 20.75 -6.43 -6.42
CA ALA A 367 22.16 -6.43 -6.82
C ALA A 367 22.43 -7.30 -8.05
N TYR A 368 21.67 -8.40 -8.21
CA TYR A 368 21.76 -9.31 -9.34
C TYR A 368 21.12 -8.75 -10.61
N GLY A 369 19.84 -8.37 -10.59
CA GLY A 369 19.05 -8.00 -11.77
C GLY A 369 19.21 -6.55 -12.25
N GLY A 370 19.71 -5.66 -11.40
CA GLY A 370 19.85 -4.22 -11.67
C GLY A 370 18.58 -3.40 -11.46
N GLN A 371 18.71 -2.07 -11.49
CA GLN A 371 17.60 -1.13 -11.28
C GLN A 371 16.80 -0.91 -12.57
N THR A 372 15.53 -1.30 -12.60
CA THR A 372 14.62 -0.86 -13.67
C THR A 372 13.65 0.18 -13.11
N GLY A 373 13.92 1.46 -13.41
CA GLY A 373 12.94 2.54 -13.42
C GLY A 373 12.24 2.87 -12.09
N ASP A 374 12.61 4.03 -11.54
CA ASP A 374 11.96 4.80 -10.47
C ASP A 374 12.02 4.29 -9.00
N ARG A 375 12.69 5.14 -8.20
CA ARG A 375 12.58 5.37 -6.74
C ARG A 375 12.98 4.22 -5.80
N PHE A 376 14.29 4.01 -5.64
CA PHE A 376 14.82 3.35 -4.45
C PHE A 376 16.07 4.07 -3.90
N SER A 377 15.83 5.16 -3.16
CA SER A 377 16.85 5.85 -2.35
C SER A 377 17.53 4.94 -1.31
N TRP A 378 17.00 3.75 -1.06
CA TRP A 378 17.50 2.81 -0.05
C TRP A 378 18.65 1.91 -0.51
N LEU A 379 18.67 1.47 -1.77
CA LEU A 379 19.80 0.72 -2.34
C LEU A 379 20.96 1.66 -2.65
N GLU A 380 20.65 2.87 -3.12
CA GLU A 380 21.57 4.02 -3.11
C GLU A 380 22.19 4.16 -1.71
N ASN A 381 21.40 4.19 -0.64
CA ASN A 381 21.97 4.32 0.71
C ASN A 381 22.78 3.11 1.22
N THR A 382 22.53 1.88 0.71
CA THR A 382 23.10 0.65 1.29
C THR A 382 24.28 0.09 0.51
N TYR A 383 24.23 0.12 -0.82
CA TYR A 383 25.26 -0.49 -1.68
C TYR A 383 25.79 0.46 -2.77
N PHE A 384 24.96 1.38 -3.26
CA PHE A 384 25.28 2.18 -4.45
C PHE A 384 25.65 3.64 -4.14
N GLY A 385 25.71 4.04 -2.86
CA GLY A 385 25.86 5.43 -2.39
C GLY A 385 24.70 6.34 -2.79
N SER A 386 24.56 7.51 -2.15
CA SER A 386 23.86 8.61 -2.82
C SER A 386 24.66 8.96 -4.08
N GLY A 387 24.00 9.31 -5.19
CA GLY A 387 24.65 9.54 -6.48
C GLY A 387 25.83 10.53 -6.46
N ASP A 388 25.97 11.32 -5.39
CA ASP A 388 27.00 12.33 -5.20
C ASP A 388 28.29 11.81 -4.53
N ASP A 389 28.24 10.72 -3.74
CA ASP A 389 29.36 10.27 -2.89
C ASP A 389 30.50 9.59 -3.66
N TYR A 390 30.27 9.15 -4.90
CA TYR A 390 31.29 8.52 -5.75
C TYR A 390 31.99 9.47 -6.74
N GLY A 391 31.73 10.78 -6.65
CA GLY A 391 32.44 11.79 -7.46
C GLY A 391 32.08 11.78 -8.96
N PHE A 392 30.99 11.13 -9.34
CA PHE A 392 30.45 11.16 -10.70
C PHE A 392 29.57 12.41 -10.85
N GLY A 393 30.18 13.56 -11.17
CA GLY A 393 29.57 14.90 -11.20
C GLY A 393 28.47 15.17 -12.25
N THR A 394 27.71 14.16 -12.66
CA THR A 394 26.49 14.22 -13.48
C THR A 394 25.63 13.00 -13.17
N PRO A 395 24.29 13.09 -13.20
CA PRO A 395 23.42 11.94 -12.93
C PRO A 395 23.81 10.78 -13.82
N PHE A 396 24.05 9.62 -13.21
CA PHE A 396 24.40 8.33 -13.80
C PHE A 396 23.95 8.21 -15.27
N ASP A 397 24.83 8.59 -16.21
CA ASP A 397 24.74 8.11 -17.57
C ASP A 397 25.37 6.72 -17.52
N THR A 398 24.57 5.73 -17.14
CA THR A 398 24.86 4.34 -17.49
C THR A 398 24.91 4.37 -19.01
N GLY A 399 26.11 4.47 -19.59
CA GLY A 399 26.38 4.32 -21.02
C GLY A 399 26.08 2.89 -21.46
N TYR A 400 24.82 2.49 -21.29
CA TYR A 400 24.07 1.32 -21.68
C TYR A 400 22.69 1.46 -21.01
N ASN A 401 21.62 1.53 -21.80
CA ASN A 401 20.24 1.66 -21.31
C ASN A 401 19.91 0.63 -20.22
N GLY A 402 19.96 1.02 -18.95
CA GLY A 402 19.00 0.67 -17.89
C GLY A 402 18.66 -0.81 -17.65
N THR A 403 19.46 -1.77 -18.10
CA THR A 403 19.24 -3.18 -17.78
C THR A 403 20.52 -3.75 -17.21
N GLY A 404 20.49 -4.14 -15.94
CA GLY A 404 21.58 -4.90 -15.33
C GLY A 404 21.77 -6.27 -16.00
N PHE A 405 22.49 -7.16 -15.30
CA PHE A 405 22.80 -8.56 -15.63
C PHE A 405 21.68 -9.39 -16.32
N TRP A 406 20.43 -8.95 -16.17
CA TRP A 406 19.20 -9.57 -16.64
C TRP A 406 19.09 -9.81 -18.15
N THR A 407 19.44 -8.84 -19.00
CA THR A 407 19.20 -8.92 -20.46
C THR A 407 19.99 -10.05 -21.14
N TYR A 408 21.16 -10.42 -20.58
CA TYR A 408 21.94 -11.56 -21.06
C TYR A 408 21.44 -12.90 -20.49
N ALA A 409 21.10 -12.96 -19.19
CA ALA A 409 20.61 -14.17 -18.53
C ALA A 409 19.37 -14.74 -19.25
N GLN A 410 18.46 -13.87 -19.68
CA GLN A 410 17.26 -14.24 -20.43
C GLN A 410 17.56 -14.75 -21.85
N ALA A 411 18.62 -14.24 -22.49
CA ALA A 411 19.00 -14.61 -23.85
C ALA A 411 19.88 -15.87 -23.94
N HIS A 412 20.60 -16.25 -22.87
CA HIS A 412 21.65 -17.27 -22.94
C HIS A 412 21.58 -18.40 -21.90
N LEU A 413 20.87 -18.22 -20.78
CA LEU A 413 20.74 -19.27 -19.75
C LEU A 413 19.44 -20.07 -19.85
N GLY A 414 18.49 -19.62 -20.68
CA GLY A 414 17.17 -20.22 -20.80
C GLY A 414 16.30 -19.92 -19.58
N THR A 415 15.08 -19.47 -19.82
CA THR A 415 14.01 -19.53 -18.82
C THR A 415 13.57 -21.00 -18.73
N GLU A 416 13.93 -21.69 -17.64
CA GLU A 416 13.11 -22.85 -17.22
C GLU A 416 11.85 -22.36 -16.51
#